data_AF-A0A7C1CD97-F1
#
_entry.id   AF-A0A7C1CD97-F1
#
_cell.length_a   1.000
_cell.length_b   1.000
_cell.length_c   1.000
_cell.angle_alpha   90.00
_cell.angle_beta   90.00
_cell.angle_gamma   90.00
#
_symmetry.space_group_name_H-M   'P 1'
#
loop_
_entity.id
_entity.type
_entity.pdbx_description
1 polymer ?
#
loop_
_entity_poly.entity_id
_entity_poly.type
_entity_poly.pdbx_seq_one_letter_code
_entity_poly.pdbx_strand_id
1 'polypeptide(L)'
;MSVEILGGVSALLLIILILVIAYYSKKVSQLNKKITELQLNSQQQAQQIAQQMFSNWVNQYSQELQKQLEQSIKQQYEAKFETWKQQYEQMIRKDAIARSVNTLLGRIGEEFAPIFLADKYQVNPKDFRHLGSPVDYIAFKGLSDDNADPEVIFIEVKSGKSTSLTERERKVRDAIRNGKVRYEVVSLNDLIGEVQEKINEEINKLS
;
A
#
# COMPACT_ATOMS: atom_id res chain seq x y z
N MET A 1 80.09 -97.93 4.39
CA MET A 1 79.14 -97.79 5.51
C MET A 1 79.03 -96.36 6.04
N SER A 2 80.13 -95.67 6.36
CA SER A 2 80.07 -94.30 6.94
C SER A 2 79.53 -93.20 6.02
N VAL A 3 79.82 -93.26 4.71
CA VAL A 3 79.40 -92.23 3.72
C VAL A 3 77.90 -92.29 3.41
N GLU A 4 77.30 -93.49 3.36
CA GLU A 4 75.86 -93.67 3.10
C GLU A 4 75.00 -93.22 4.28
N ILE A 5 75.46 -93.45 5.51
CA ILE A 5 74.79 -92.99 6.74
C ILE A 5 74.83 -91.46 6.83
N LEU A 6 75.95 -90.83 6.47
CA LEU A 6 76.09 -89.37 6.47
C LEU A 6 75.18 -88.69 5.44
N GLY A 7 75.03 -89.30 4.25
CA GLY A 7 74.09 -88.85 3.21
C GLY A 7 72.63 -88.93 3.65
N GLY A 8 72.24 -90.03 4.33
CA GLY A 8 70.89 -90.19 4.88
C GLY A 8 70.54 -89.18 5.97
N VAL A 9 71.48 -88.87 6.87
CA VAL A 9 71.29 -87.86 7.92
C VAL A 9 71.18 -86.45 7.33
N SER A 10 71.98 -86.11 6.32
CA SER A 10 71.89 -84.82 5.62
C SER A 10 70.54 -84.66 4.89
N ALA A 11 70.05 -85.71 4.24
CA ALA A 11 68.72 -85.70 3.60
C ALA A 11 67.58 -85.51 4.63
N LEU A 12 67.66 -86.17 5.80
CA LEU A 12 66.69 -85.96 6.88
C LEU A 12 66.71 -84.53 7.43
N LEU A 13 67.89 -83.95 7.62
CA LEU A 13 68.03 -82.56 8.06
C LEU A 13 67.46 -81.57 7.03
N LEU A 14 67.65 -81.82 5.73
CA LEU A 14 67.05 -81.02 4.66
C LEU A 14 65.52 -81.13 4.64
N ILE A 15 64.98 -82.34 4.83
CA ILE A 15 63.53 -82.55 4.92
C ILE A 15 62.95 -81.79 6.13
N ILE A 16 63.60 -81.89 7.29
CA ILE A 16 63.20 -81.13 8.50
C ILE A 16 63.26 -79.63 8.25
N LEU A 17 64.33 -79.13 7.63
CA LEU A 17 64.48 -77.71 7.29
C LEU A 17 63.36 -77.22 6.35
N ILE A 18 63.03 -77.99 5.31
CA ILE A 18 61.94 -77.68 4.39
C ILE A 18 60.59 -77.66 5.12
N LEU A 19 60.34 -78.62 6.01
CA LEU A 19 59.12 -78.66 6.82
C LEU A 19 59.01 -77.46 7.76
N VAL A 20 60.11 -77.05 8.38
CA VAL A 20 60.18 -75.85 9.24
C VAL A 20 59.89 -74.59 8.42
N ILE A 21 60.54 -74.43 7.26
CA ILE A 21 60.30 -73.29 6.36
C ILE A 21 58.84 -73.26 5.91
N ALA A 22 58.28 -74.39 5.51
CA ALA A 22 56.88 -74.49 5.11
C ALA A 22 55.91 -74.14 6.25
N TYR A 23 56.21 -74.57 7.48
CA TYR A 23 55.44 -74.23 8.67
C TYR A 23 55.46 -72.72 8.95
N TYR A 24 56.64 -72.10 9.01
CA TYR A 24 56.76 -70.66 9.26
C TYR A 24 56.20 -69.83 8.10
N SER A 25 56.37 -70.26 6.86
CA SER A 25 55.76 -69.62 5.68
C SER A 25 54.24 -69.58 5.78
N LYS A 26 53.59 -70.71 6.14
CA LYS A 26 52.13 -70.75 6.38
C LYS A 26 51.72 -69.85 7.54
N LYS A 27 52.48 -69.84 8.64
CA LYS A 27 52.19 -68.99 9.81
C LYS A 27 52.28 -67.49 9.46
N VAL A 28 53.30 -67.09 8.72
CA VAL A 28 53.46 -65.70 8.22
C VAL A 28 52.32 -65.33 7.27
N SER A 29 51.93 -66.22 6.36
CA SER A 29 50.79 -65.98 5.47
C SER A 29 49.48 -65.75 6.24
N GLN A 30 49.21 -66.56 7.28
CA GLN A 30 48.03 -66.38 8.13
C GLN A 30 48.05 -65.07 8.91
N LEU A 31 49.22 -64.67 9.43
CA LEU A 31 49.38 -63.40 10.13
C LEU A 31 49.15 -62.20 9.20
N ASN A 32 49.73 -62.24 7.99
CA ASN A 32 49.53 -61.19 7.00
C ASN A 32 48.04 -61.06 6.60
N LYS A 33 47.33 -62.18 6.43
CA LYS A 33 45.88 -62.16 6.18
C LYS A 33 45.10 -61.46 7.30
N LYS A 34 45.39 -61.82 8.56
CA LYS A 34 44.75 -61.16 9.72
C LYS A 34 45.06 -59.67 9.77
N ILE A 35 46.30 -59.26 9.47
CA ILE A 35 46.67 -57.83 9.42
C ILE A 35 45.88 -57.12 8.33
N THR A 36 45.81 -57.68 7.12
CA THR A 36 45.03 -57.10 6.01
C THR A 36 43.53 -57.03 6.33
N GLU A 37 42.96 -58.07 6.94
CA GLU A 37 41.56 -58.06 7.41
C GLU A 37 41.32 -56.99 8.47
N LEU A 38 42.21 -56.85 9.45
CA LEU A 38 42.12 -55.80 10.48
C LEU A 38 42.23 -54.40 9.86
N GLN A 39 43.15 -54.20 8.92
CA GLN A 39 43.30 -52.93 8.19
C GLN A 39 42.06 -52.62 7.36
N LEU A 40 41.53 -53.61 6.64
CA LEU A 40 40.32 -53.46 5.83
C LEU A 40 39.11 -53.13 6.70
N ASN A 41 38.93 -53.83 7.82
CA ASN A 41 37.85 -53.56 8.76
C ASN A 41 37.96 -52.16 9.38
N SER A 42 39.16 -51.77 9.80
CA SER A 42 39.43 -50.43 10.32
C SER A 42 39.18 -49.35 9.27
N GLN A 43 39.58 -49.59 8.02
CA GLN A 43 39.34 -48.67 6.91
C GLN A 43 37.85 -48.55 6.57
N GLN A 44 37.11 -49.65 6.56
CA GLN A 44 35.66 -49.65 6.36
C GLN A 44 34.93 -48.90 7.48
N GLN A 45 35.33 -49.12 8.74
CA GLN A 45 34.80 -48.37 9.88
C GLN A 45 35.10 -46.88 9.76
N ALA A 46 36.33 -46.51 9.41
CA ALA A 46 36.70 -45.11 9.20
C ALA A 46 35.87 -44.47 8.07
N GLN A 47 35.62 -45.20 6.98
CA GLN A 47 34.78 -44.74 5.88
C GLN A 47 33.32 -44.55 6.32
N GLN A 48 32.76 -45.50 7.07
CA GLN A 48 31.39 -45.40 7.60
C GLN A 48 31.25 -44.20 8.55
N ILE A 49 32.21 -44.01 9.46
CA ILE A 49 32.24 -42.87 10.38
C ILE A 49 32.34 -41.56 9.58
N ALA A 50 33.22 -41.49 8.58
CA ALA A 50 33.36 -40.31 7.73
C ALA A 50 32.07 -39.98 6.97
N GLN A 51 31.38 -40.98 6.42
CA GLN A 51 30.09 -40.80 5.75
C GLN A 51 29.02 -40.28 6.70
N GLN A 52 28.93 -40.84 7.91
CA GLN A 52 27.99 -40.38 8.94
C GLN A 52 28.29 -38.94 9.37
N MET A 53 29.56 -38.63 9.65
CA MET A 53 29.99 -37.29 10.00
C MET A 53 29.67 -36.28 8.89
N PHE A 54 29.95 -36.64 7.63
CA PHE A 54 29.62 -35.79 6.48
C PHE A 54 28.12 -35.54 6.37
N SER A 55 27.29 -36.59 6.45
CA SER A 55 25.83 -36.45 6.39
C SER A 55 25.31 -35.54 7.52
N ASN A 56 25.81 -35.73 8.74
CA ASN A 56 25.42 -34.91 9.89
C ASN A 56 25.86 -33.45 9.70
N TRP A 57 27.09 -33.23 9.24
CA TRP A 57 27.61 -31.90 8.95
C TRP A 57 26.80 -31.19 7.86
N VAL A 58 26.48 -31.87 6.75
CA VAL A 58 25.66 -31.31 5.66
C VAL A 58 24.29 -30.89 6.20
N ASN A 59 23.63 -31.75 6.97
CA ASN A 59 22.32 -31.45 7.55
C ASN A 59 22.39 -30.23 8.49
N GLN A 60 23.33 -30.22 9.43
CA GLN A 60 23.51 -29.11 10.37
C GLN A 60 23.84 -27.80 9.65
N TYR A 61 24.77 -27.84 8.69
CA TYR A 61 25.18 -26.66 7.94
C TYR A 61 24.04 -26.10 7.09
N SER A 62 23.26 -26.97 6.45
CA SER A 62 22.10 -26.54 5.66
C SER A 62 21.04 -25.85 6.51
N GLN A 63 20.76 -26.36 7.71
CA GLN A 63 19.81 -25.77 8.64
C GLN A 63 20.27 -24.40 9.14
N GLU A 64 21.55 -24.28 9.51
CA GLU A 64 22.12 -23.02 9.96
C GLU A 64 22.10 -21.97 8.84
N LEU A 65 22.46 -22.36 7.62
CA LEU A 65 22.44 -21.48 6.46
C LEU A 65 21.01 -21.01 6.14
N GLN A 66 20.01 -21.90 6.20
CA GLN A 66 18.61 -21.55 6.02
C GLN A 66 18.17 -20.51 7.06
N LYS A 67 18.47 -20.75 8.33
CA LYS A 67 18.11 -19.85 9.43
C LYS A 67 18.75 -18.47 9.26
N GLN A 68 20.01 -18.40 8.88
CA GLN A 68 20.70 -17.13 8.61
C GLN A 68 20.07 -16.39 7.43
N LEU A 69 19.75 -17.11 6.36
CA LEU A 69 19.09 -16.54 5.20
C LEU A 69 17.71 -15.98 5.57
N GLU A 70 16.88 -16.76 6.27
CA GLU A 70 15.57 -16.33 6.75
C GLU A 70 15.64 -15.09 7.64
N GLN A 71 16.60 -15.04 8.56
CA GLN A 71 16.81 -13.86 9.41
C GLN A 71 17.21 -12.63 8.60
N SER A 72 18.13 -12.78 7.65
CA SER A 72 18.57 -11.66 6.80
C SER A 72 17.43 -11.14 5.92
N ILE A 73 16.63 -12.04 5.36
CA ILE A 73 15.45 -11.71 4.57
C ILE A 73 14.45 -10.95 5.44
N LYS A 74 14.12 -11.49 6.62
CA LYS A 74 13.19 -10.86 7.56
C LYS A 74 13.62 -9.44 7.92
N GLN A 75 14.89 -9.24 8.29
CA GLN A 75 15.43 -7.92 8.61
C GLN A 75 15.31 -6.93 7.43
N GLN A 76 15.65 -7.39 6.21
CA GLN A 76 15.49 -6.56 5.02
C GLN A 76 14.04 -6.18 4.74
N TYR A 77 13.10 -7.12 4.90
CA TYR A 77 11.68 -6.85 4.71
C TYR A 77 11.14 -5.89 5.77
N GLU A 78 11.54 -6.03 7.02
CA GLU A 78 11.12 -5.17 8.13
C GLU A 78 11.59 -3.72 7.90
N ALA A 79 12.85 -3.52 7.49
CA ALA A 79 13.36 -2.19 7.12
C ALA A 79 12.63 -1.56 5.92
N LYS A 80 12.37 -2.37 4.87
CA LYS A 80 11.59 -1.91 3.71
C LYS A 80 10.15 -1.58 4.10
N PHE A 81 9.54 -2.36 4.98
CA PHE A 81 8.19 -2.14 5.45
C PHE A 81 8.07 -0.85 6.25
N GLU A 82 8.99 -0.59 7.18
CA GLU A 82 9.00 0.68 7.93
C GLU A 82 9.20 1.89 7.00
N THR A 83 10.10 1.77 6.02
CA THR A 83 10.30 2.83 5.01
C THR A 83 9.03 3.08 4.21
N TRP A 84 8.39 2.02 3.72
CA TRP A 84 7.13 2.11 2.98
C TRP A 84 6.02 2.75 3.82
N LYS A 85 5.89 2.35 5.09
CA LYS A 85 4.90 2.88 6.03
C LYS A 85 5.08 4.39 6.23
N GLN A 86 6.31 4.85 6.46
CA GLN A 86 6.60 6.28 6.62
C GLN A 86 6.27 7.07 5.34
N GLN A 87 6.66 6.56 4.17
CA GLN A 87 6.37 7.21 2.89
C GLN A 87 4.86 7.30 2.64
N TYR A 88 4.14 6.22 2.89
CA TYR A 88 2.70 6.16 2.67
C TYR A 88 1.94 7.06 3.64
N GLU A 89 2.33 7.12 4.91
CA GLU A 89 1.76 8.06 5.88
C GLU A 89 1.95 9.52 5.46
N GLN A 90 3.15 9.88 4.96
CA GLN A 90 3.39 11.22 4.44
C GLN A 90 2.51 11.56 3.23
N MET A 91 2.29 10.59 2.32
CA MET A 91 1.39 10.77 1.19
C MET A 91 -0.06 11.01 1.65
N ILE A 92 -0.57 10.17 2.56
CA ILE A 92 -1.92 10.34 3.13
C ILE A 92 -2.06 11.71 3.80
N ARG A 93 -1.07 12.12 4.61
CA ARG A 93 -1.11 13.41 5.30
C ARG A 93 -1.14 14.58 4.33
N LYS A 94 -0.29 14.56 3.28
CA LYS A 94 -0.27 15.60 2.25
C LYS A 94 -1.61 15.66 1.50
N ASP A 95 -2.16 14.52 1.12
CA ASP A 95 -3.44 14.45 0.42
C ASP A 95 -4.61 14.95 1.30
N ALA A 96 -4.64 14.56 2.58
CA ALA A 96 -5.63 15.06 3.53
C ALA A 96 -5.55 16.58 3.71
N ILE A 97 -4.34 17.13 3.82
CA ILE A 97 -4.12 18.58 3.88
C ILE A 97 -4.59 19.24 2.59
N ALA A 98 -4.20 18.74 1.42
CA ALA A 98 -4.58 19.31 0.13
C ALA A 98 -6.11 19.32 -0.05
N ARG A 99 -6.79 18.23 0.31
CA ARG A 99 -8.27 18.17 0.28
C ARG A 99 -8.89 19.17 1.25
N SER A 100 -8.38 19.24 2.49
CA SER A 100 -8.87 20.19 3.49
C SER A 100 -8.70 21.64 3.02
N VAL A 101 -7.53 22.00 2.52
CA VAL A 101 -7.22 23.33 1.99
C VAL A 101 -8.12 23.68 0.81
N ASN A 102 -8.32 22.77 -0.14
CA ASN A 102 -9.21 23.03 -1.28
C ASN A 102 -10.67 23.25 -0.85
N THR A 103 -11.16 22.48 0.12
CA THR A 103 -12.51 22.68 0.68
C THR A 103 -12.63 24.02 1.41
N LEU A 104 -11.62 24.38 2.21
CA LEU A 104 -11.55 25.66 2.92
C LEU A 104 -11.50 26.84 1.95
N LEU A 105 -10.64 26.78 0.93
CA LEU A 105 -10.56 27.81 -0.10
C LEU A 105 -11.86 27.93 -0.90
N GLY A 106 -12.55 26.82 -1.17
CA GLY A 106 -13.86 26.82 -1.80
C GLY A 106 -14.88 27.62 -0.99
N ARG A 107 -14.97 27.31 0.31
CA ARG A 107 -15.89 27.97 1.25
C ARG A 107 -15.55 29.45 1.49
N ILE A 108 -14.26 29.78 1.59
CA ILE A 108 -13.80 31.17 1.69
C ILE A 108 -14.11 31.91 0.38
N GLY A 109 -13.88 31.29 -0.77
CA GLY A 109 -14.19 31.87 -2.07
C GLY A 109 -15.68 32.20 -2.22
N GLU A 110 -16.56 31.36 -1.68
CA GLU A 110 -17.99 31.62 -1.61
C GLU A 110 -18.31 32.81 -0.70
N GLU A 111 -17.92 32.76 0.58
CA GLU A 111 -18.23 33.82 1.56
C GLU A 111 -17.65 35.20 1.21
N PHE A 112 -16.45 35.23 0.61
CA PHE A 112 -15.76 36.47 0.24
C PHE A 112 -15.94 36.84 -1.23
N ALA A 113 -16.76 36.12 -2.00
CA ALA A 113 -17.05 36.44 -3.39
C ALA A 113 -17.44 37.91 -3.61
N PRO A 114 -18.29 38.55 -2.76
CA PRO A 114 -18.67 39.94 -2.95
C PRO A 114 -17.47 40.90 -3.01
N ILE A 115 -16.40 40.66 -2.26
CA ILE A 115 -15.20 41.52 -2.26
C ILE A 115 -14.46 41.40 -3.59
N PHE A 116 -14.23 40.17 -4.06
CA PHE A 116 -13.53 39.93 -5.33
C PHE A 116 -14.35 40.36 -6.55
N LEU A 117 -15.68 40.28 -6.46
CA LEU A 117 -16.61 40.61 -7.53
C LEU A 117 -16.94 42.11 -7.60
N ALA A 118 -16.87 42.83 -6.48
CA ALA A 118 -17.10 44.25 -6.40
C ALA A 118 -16.21 45.03 -7.37
N ASP A 119 -14.91 44.75 -7.39
CA ASP A 119 -13.97 45.40 -8.31
C ASP A 119 -14.25 45.03 -9.77
N LYS A 120 -14.56 43.75 -10.03
CA LYS A 120 -14.79 43.24 -11.39
C LYS A 120 -16.03 43.87 -12.05
N TYR A 121 -17.13 43.97 -11.31
CA TYR A 121 -18.40 44.49 -11.82
C TYR A 121 -18.65 45.96 -11.46
N GLN A 122 -17.69 46.59 -10.76
CA GLN A 122 -17.79 47.97 -10.27
C GLN A 122 -19.06 48.19 -9.46
N VAL A 123 -19.34 47.25 -8.55
CA VAL A 123 -20.50 47.26 -7.66
C VAL A 123 -20.01 47.51 -6.25
N ASN A 124 -20.67 48.40 -5.52
CA ASN A 124 -20.39 48.59 -4.11
C ASN A 124 -20.63 47.25 -3.36
N PRO A 125 -19.69 46.75 -2.54
CA PRO A 125 -19.91 45.52 -1.75
C PRO A 125 -21.22 45.52 -0.94
N LYS A 126 -21.74 46.69 -0.54
CA LYS A 126 -23.01 46.85 0.17
C LYS A 126 -24.25 46.53 -0.66
N ASP A 127 -24.13 46.55 -1.98
CA ASP A 127 -25.23 46.29 -2.92
C ASP A 127 -25.39 44.81 -3.27
N PHE A 128 -24.51 43.94 -2.75
CA PHE A 128 -24.63 42.50 -2.90
C PHE A 128 -25.60 41.91 -1.86
N ARG A 129 -26.43 40.96 -2.28
CA ARG A 129 -27.26 40.12 -1.43
C ARG A 129 -27.00 38.65 -1.78
N HIS A 130 -26.75 37.85 -0.76
CA HIS A 130 -26.61 36.40 -0.93
C HIS A 130 -28.00 35.74 -1.03
N LEU A 131 -28.13 34.77 -1.94
CA LEU A 131 -29.36 33.99 -2.15
C LEU A 131 -29.08 32.48 -2.04
N GLY A 132 -28.01 32.01 -2.69
CA GLY A 132 -27.65 30.59 -2.82
C GLY A 132 -28.16 29.93 -4.12
N SER A 133 -27.76 28.67 -4.36
CA SER A 133 -28.07 27.94 -5.61
C SER A 133 -29.57 27.97 -5.96
N PRO A 134 -29.95 28.23 -7.23
CA PRO A 134 -29.12 28.25 -8.45
C PRO A 134 -28.55 29.63 -8.86
N VAL A 135 -28.57 30.62 -7.97
CA VAL A 135 -27.91 31.92 -8.15
C VAL A 135 -27.34 32.39 -6.81
N ASP A 136 -26.04 32.23 -6.59
CA ASP A 136 -25.43 32.55 -5.29
C ASP A 136 -25.62 33.99 -4.81
N TYR A 137 -25.53 34.98 -5.70
CA TYR A 137 -25.63 36.41 -5.38
C TYR A 137 -26.49 37.19 -6.37
N ILE A 138 -27.13 38.23 -5.85
CA ILE A 138 -27.73 39.31 -6.63
C ILE A 138 -27.07 40.63 -6.22
N ALA A 139 -26.68 41.44 -7.20
CA ALA A 139 -26.07 42.76 -7.00
C ALA A 139 -26.99 43.84 -7.58
N PHE A 140 -27.33 44.84 -6.77
CA PHE A 140 -28.12 46.00 -7.17
C PHE A 140 -27.19 47.19 -7.41
N LYS A 141 -26.45 47.15 -8.53
CA LYS A 141 -25.47 48.19 -8.86
C LYS A 141 -26.14 49.54 -8.98
N GLY A 142 -25.55 50.56 -8.37
CA GLY A 142 -26.07 51.93 -8.39
C GLY A 142 -27.15 52.19 -7.34
N LEU A 143 -27.60 51.19 -6.57
CA LEU A 143 -28.61 51.41 -5.53
C LEU A 143 -28.08 52.23 -4.34
N SER A 144 -26.76 52.18 -4.10
CA SER A 144 -26.07 53.01 -3.10
C SER A 144 -25.56 54.35 -3.65
N ASP A 145 -25.78 54.66 -4.93
CA ASP A 145 -25.32 55.90 -5.59
C ASP A 145 -26.51 56.63 -6.22
N ASP A 146 -26.88 57.78 -5.64
CA ASP A 146 -28.09 58.54 -6.00
C ASP A 146 -28.12 59.03 -7.46
N ASN A 147 -26.99 58.98 -8.20
CA ASN A 147 -26.87 59.47 -9.57
C ASN A 147 -26.63 58.38 -10.63
N ALA A 148 -26.72 57.10 -10.28
CA ALA A 148 -26.48 55.98 -11.20
C ALA A 148 -27.80 55.27 -11.57
N ASP A 149 -27.96 54.92 -12.86
CA ASP A 149 -29.05 54.05 -13.28
C ASP A 149 -28.86 52.65 -12.66
N PRO A 150 -29.88 52.11 -11.95
CA PRO A 150 -29.74 50.86 -11.25
C PRO A 150 -29.68 49.67 -12.22
N GLU A 151 -28.68 48.80 -12.04
CA GLU A 151 -28.53 47.54 -12.77
C GLU A 151 -28.60 46.36 -11.80
N VAL A 152 -29.38 45.33 -12.14
CA VAL A 152 -29.51 44.11 -11.36
C VAL A 152 -28.69 42.99 -11.99
N ILE A 153 -27.67 42.53 -11.27
CA ILE A 153 -26.73 41.51 -11.74
C ILE A 153 -26.93 40.23 -10.95
N PHE A 154 -27.26 39.13 -11.64
CA PHE A 154 -27.34 37.79 -11.04
C PHE A 154 -26.01 37.06 -11.21
N ILE A 155 -25.46 36.50 -10.14
CA ILE A 155 -24.12 35.94 -10.11
C ILE A 155 -24.13 34.57 -9.45
N GLU A 156 -23.63 33.58 -10.17
CA GLU A 156 -23.30 32.25 -9.66
C GLU A 156 -21.78 32.15 -9.53
N VAL A 157 -21.28 31.71 -8.38
CA VAL A 157 -19.86 31.61 -8.04
C VAL A 157 -19.45 30.15 -8.09
N LYS A 158 -18.39 29.84 -8.86
CA LYS A 158 -17.81 28.50 -8.89
C LYS A 158 -16.45 28.53 -8.21
N SER A 159 -16.35 27.82 -7.08
CA SER A 159 -15.18 27.77 -6.21
C SER A 159 -14.32 26.51 -6.41
N GLY A 160 -14.82 25.51 -7.16
CA GLY A 160 -14.17 24.20 -7.38
C GLY A 160 -13.60 23.96 -8.79
N LYS A 161 -13.11 22.73 -9.04
CA LYS A 161 -12.52 22.31 -10.33
C LYS A 161 -13.48 22.39 -11.53
N SER A 162 -14.78 22.29 -11.28
CA SER A 162 -15.81 22.44 -12.31
C SER A 162 -16.29 23.87 -12.34
N THR A 163 -16.05 24.54 -13.47
CA THR A 163 -16.53 25.90 -13.75
C THR A 163 -17.83 25.91 -14.54
N SER A 164 -18.36 24.73 -14.90
CA SER A 164 -19.59 24.62 -15.69
C SER A 164 -20.83 24.76 -14.81
N LEU A 165 -21.85 25.46 -15.33
CA LEU A 165 -23.15 25.54 -14.67
C LEU A 165 -23.86 24.19 -14.60
N THR A 166 -24.65 23.96 -13.55
CA THR A 166 -25.60 22.83 -13.48
C THR A 166 -26.79 23.04 -14.42
N GLU A 167 -27.61 22.01 -14.64
CA GLU A 167 -28.81 22.14 -15.48
C GLU A 167 -29.80 23.19 -14.93
N ARG A 168 -29.98 23.23 -13.60
CA ARG A 168 -30.85 24.19 -12.92
C ARG A 168 -30.33 25.63 -13.08
N GLU A 169 -29.03 25.83 -12.87
CA GLU A 169 -28.37 27.13 -13.08
C GLU A 169 -28.47 27.60 -14.54
N ARG A 170 -28.29 26.69 -15.51
CA ARG A 170 -28.47 27.03 -16.94
C ARG A 170 -29.88 27.52 -17.23
N LYS A 171 -30.90 26.83 -16.72
CA LYS A 171 -32.31 27.23 -16.91
C LYS A 171 -32.56 28.64 -16.38
N VAL A 172 -32.00 28.98 -15.22
CA VAL A 172 -32.16 30.32 -14.63
C VAL A 172 -31.40 31.38 -15.42
N ARG A 173 -30.13 31.12 -15.79
CA ARG A 173 -29.37 32.00 -16.68
C ARG A 173 -30.11 32.30 -17.97
N ASP A 174 -30.70 31.27 -18.59
CA ASP A 174 -31.41 31.42 -19.86
C ASP A 174 -32.75 32.15 -19.68
N ALA A 175 -33.44 31.99 -18.55
CA ALA A 175 -34.61 32.80 -18.22
C ALA A 175 -34.25 34.29 -18.09
N ILE A 176 -33.17 34.61 -17.38
CA ILE A 176 -32.66 35.98 -17.20
C ILE A 176 -32.25 36.58 -18.55
N ARG A 177 -31.45 35.86 -19.35
CA ARG A 177 -31.00 36.31 -20.68
C ARG A 177 -32.15 36.58 -21.65
N ASN A 178 -33.22 35.80 -21.55
CA ASN A 178 -34.41 35.96 -22.38
C ASN A 178 -35.40 37.00 -21.80
N GLY A 179 -35.02 37.78 -20.78
CA GLY A 179 -35.86 38.82 -20.18
C GLY A 179 -37.07 38.28 -19.41
N LYS A 180 -37.09 36.99 -19.05
CA LYS A 180 -38.18 36.36 -18.29
C LYS A 180 -38.05 36.62 -16.78
N VAL A 181 -37.86 37.88 -16.41
CA VAL A 181 -37.70 38.37 -15.03
C VAL A 181 -38.82 39.36 -14.74
N ARG A 182 -39.43 39.28 -13.57
CA ARG A 182 -40.49 40.20 -13.13
C ARG A 182 -40.17 40.78 -11.77
N TYR A 183 -40.57 42.04 -11.57
CA TYR A 183 -40.54 42.72 -10.28
C TYR A 183 -41.99 42.91 -9.84
N GLU A 184 -42.38 42.24 -8.76
CA GLU A 184 -43.75 42.26 -8.22
C GLU A 184 -43.72 42.83 -6.81
N VAL A 185 -44.59 43.79 -6.53
CA VAL A 185 -44.78 44.34 -5.18
C VAL A 185 -46.03 43.70 -4.59
N VAL A 186 -45.86 42.88 -3.56
CA VAL A 186 -46.97 42.20 -2.89
C VAL A 186 -47.16 42.80 -1.50
N SER A 187 -48.37 43.30 -1.24
CA SER A 187 -48.80 43.73 0.08
C SER A 187 -49.28 42.51 0.88
N LEU A 188 -48.70 42.29 2.06
CA LEU A 188 -49.12 41.22 2.96
C LEU A 188 -50.57 41.40 3.43
N ASN A 189 -51.02 42.64 3.61
CA ASN A 189 -52.38 42.93 4.06
C ASN A 189 -53.41 42.52 3.02
N ASP A 190 -53.13 42.76 1.75
CA ASP A 190 -54.03 42.42 0.63
C ASP A 190 -54.08 40.90 0.46
N LEU A 191 -52.92 40.23 0.58
CA LEU A 191 -52.85 38.77 0.51
C LEU A 191 -53.61 38.10 1.67
N ILE A 192 -53.49 38.64 2.89
CA ILE A 192 -54.23 38.15 4.06
C ILE A 192 -55.73 38.38 3.88
N GLY A 193 -56.14 39.53 3.33
CA GLY A 193 -57.53 39.84 3.00
C GLY A 193 -58.12 38.85 1.99
N GLU A 194 -57.41 38.59 0.88
CA GLU A 194 -57.84 37.61 -0.14
C GLU A 194 -57.95 36.19 0.42
N VAL A 195 -57.03 35.80 1.30
CA VAL A 195 -57.08 34.49 1.97
C VAL A 195 -58.25 34.42 2.94
N GLN A 196 -58.52 35.48 3.71
CA GLN A 196 -59.67 35.56 4.61
C GLN A 196 -61.00 35.52 3.86
N GLU A 197 -61.12 36.22 2.73
CA GLU A 197 -62.31 36.15 1.87
C GLU A 197 -62.53 34.72 1.35
N LYS A 198 -61.49 34.06 0.83
CA LYS A 198 -61.60 32.67 0.36
C LYS A 198 -62.02 31.70 1.46
N ILE A 199 -61.47 31.85 2.66
CA ILE A 199 -61.85 31.03 3.82
C ILE A 199 -63.33 31.27 4.18
N ASN A 200 -63.77 32.52 4.23
CA ASN A 200 -65.16 32.87 4.56
C ASN A 200 -66.16 32.39 3.48
N GLU A 201 -65.79 32.44 2.20
CA GLU A 201 -66.58 31.87 1.11
C GLU A 201 -66.73 30.35 1.21
N GLU A 202 -65.68 29.63 1.59
CA GLU A 202 -65.76 28.18 1.82
C GLU A 202 -66.62 27.83 3.04
N ILE A 203 -66.51 28.59 4.13
CA ILE A 203 -67.34 28.40 5.33
C ILE A 203 -68.83 28.60 4.98
N ASN A 204 -69.16 29.66 4.24
CA ASN A 204 -70.55 29.95 3.82
C ASN A 204 -71.13 28.92 2.83
N LYS A 205 -70.29 28.17 2.11
CA LYS A 205 -70.73 27.05 1.25
C LYS A 205 -71.02 25.77 2.04
N LEU A 206 -70.51 25.67 3.27
CA LEU A 206 -70.66 24.52 4.17
C LEU A 206 -71.79 24.70 5.20
N SER A 207 -72.30 25.93 5.37
CA SER A 207 -73.47 26.29 6.17
C SER A 207 -74.76 26.25 5.35
#